data_AF-A0A535UXQ8-F1
#
_entry.id   AF-A0A535UXQ8-F1
#
_cell.length_a   1.000
_cell.length_b   1.000
_cell.length_c   1.000
_cell.angle_alpha   90.00
_cell.angle_beta   90.00
_cell.angle_gamma   90.00
#
_symmetry.space_group_name_H-M   'P 1'
#
loop_
_entity.id
_entity.type
_entity.pdbx_description
1 polymer ?
#
loop_
_entity_poly.entity_id
_entity_poly.type
_entity_poly.pdbx_seq_one_letter_code
_entity_poly.pdbx_strand_id
1 'polypeptide(L)'
;MTEPRRAVRIANCSGFYGDRLSAAREMVEGGPIDVLCGDYLAELTMLILWKARERTGAGYATTFLKQMEQVLGTCLDRGIRVVANAGGLDPAGLATALRELAAKLGLQPRIAHVEGDDLLPRLGELRAAGIGLDHLETGQPLTDEVHPVSANAYLGGWGIVEGLRAGADVVICPRVTDASLAVGPAAWWHGWERTDWDALAGAVVAGHIIECGPQCTGGNYSFLEEITDRRYPGFPIAEVAADGSSVITKHPGTGGLVSVGTVTAQLLYEIGAPAYMNPDVVARFDSVRLTQEGPDRVRVDGVRGEPAPPTLKVCLNYLGGYRNTMTMVLTGLDIEAKAAHAESLLFDILGGRERFAETDVRLLRTDRPDADSNEAATAQLRITVKDRDPRRVGRAFSNATMELALASYAGFFPTSPPTGETAYGVYWPALVPAGAVVQSVVLPDGARVEVPHTEAAAAAQLELDHGPAPAPVADGPALRVPLGRICGARSGDKGGNANIGVWAVSGAAWAWLREQLTADRLRELLPEAAGLEVRRYELPRVRALNFVVVGLLGEGVASSTRFDPQAKGLGEWLRSRVVEVPGAVLA
;
A
#
# COMPACT_ATOMS: atom_id res chain seq x y z
N MET A 1 -43.12 25.33 4.93
CA MET A 1 -42.02 24.45 4.49
C MET A 1 -40.96 25.35 3.91
N THR A 2 -39.84 25.53 4.60
CA THR A 2 -38.64 26.17 4.03
C THR A 2 -38.15 25.31 2.86
N GLU A 3 -37.78 25.91 1.73
CA GLU A 3 -37.18 25.15 0.63
C GLU A 3 -35.96 24.36 1.14
N PRO A 4 -35.78 23.11 0.69
CA PRO A 4 -34.63 22.31 1.09
C PRO A 4 -33.34 23.02 0.67
N ARG A 5 -32.34 23.04 1.56
CA ARG A 5 -31.02 23.59 1.25
C ARG A 5 -30.44 22.87 0.04
N ARG A 6 -29.70 23.61 -0.80
CA ARG A 6 -28.94 23.01 -1.92
C ARG A 6 -27.96 21.95 -1.39
N ALA A 7 -27.53 21.05 -2.27
CA ALA A 7 -26.48 20.09 -1.95
C ALA A 7 -25.21 20.78 -1.44
N VAL A 8 -24.56 20.16 -0.45
CA VAL A 8 -23.25 20.59 0.06
C VAL A 8 -22.15 20.00 -0.81
N ARG A 9 -21.15 20.81 -1.16
CA ARG A 9 -20.00 20.40 -1.97
C ARG A 9 -18.82 20.07 -1.06
N ILE A 10 -18.61 18.79 -0.82
CA ILE A 10 -17.55 18.27 0.04
C ILE A 10 -16.42 17.78 -0.85
N ALA A 11 -15.27 18.45 -0.79
CA ALA A 11 -14.10 18.14 -1.59
C ALA A 11 -13.03 17.46 -0.74
N ASN A 12 -12.50 16.34 -1.19
CA ASN A 12 -11.36 15.69 -0.52
C ASN A 12 -10.03 16.27 -1.04
N CYS A 13 -9.00 16.37 -0.21
CA CYS A 13 -7.66 16.82 -0.60
C CYS A 13 -6.50 15.95 -0.09
N SER A 14 -6.77 14.76 0.46
CA SER A 14 -5.77 13.81 0.94
C SER A 14 -6.37 12.42 1.10
N GLY A 15 -5.66 11.40 0.62
CA GLY A 15 -5.99 9.98 0.85
C GLY A 15 -5.09 9.24 1.84
N PHE A 16 -3.96 9.81 2.27
CA PHE A 16 -3.07 9.26 3.32
C PHE A 16 -2.06 10.30 3.80
N TYR A 17 -1.41 10.05 4.95
CA TYR A 17 -0.33 10.92 5.43
C TYR A 17 0.90 10.88 4.50
N GLY A 18 1.13 11.99 3.81
CA GLY A 18 2.22 12.12 2.82
C GLY A 18 1.74 12.10 1.37
N ASP A 19 0.42 12.14 1.14
CA ASP A 19 -0.18 12.34 -0.17
C ASP A 19 0.18 13.72 -0.78
N ARG A 20 -0.41 14.03 -1.93
CA ARG A 20 -0.17 15.22 -2.75
C ARG A 20 -0.34 16.51 -1.97
N LEU A 21 0.79 17.17 -1.69
CA LEU A 21 0.80 18.43 -0.97
C LEU A 21 -0.04 19.54 -1.64
N SER A 22 -0.04 19.63 -2.98
CA SER A 22 -0.77 20.68 -3.71
C SER A 22 -2.29 20.45 -3.80
N ALA A 23 -2.81 19.29 -3.39
CA ALA A 23 -4.23 18.95 -3.54
C ALA A 23 -5.16 19.95 -2.85
N ALA A 24 -4.82 20.42 -1.65
CA ALA A 24 -5.62 21.42 -0.94
C ALA A 24 -5.77 22.72 -1.75
N ARG A 25 -4.68 23.19 -2.35
CA ARG A 25 -4.69 24.37 -3.23
C ARG A 25 -5.49 24.12 -4.50
N GLU A 26 -5.27 22.97 -5.14
CA GLU A 26 -6.00 22.56 -6.34
C GLU A 26 -7.52 22.53 -6.11
N MET A 27 -7.97 22.04 -4.95
CA MET A 27 -9.39 21.99 -4.61
C MET A 27 -9.99 23.35 -4.25
N VAL A 28 -9.26 24.19 -3.52
CA VAL A 28 -9.73 25.54 -3.14
C VAL A 28 -9.75 26.49 -4.33
N GLU A 29 -8.78 26.39 -5.24
CA GLU A 29 -8.67 27.26 -6.42
C GLU A 29 -9.47 26.77 -7.63
N GLY A 30 -9.70 25.45 -7.75
CA GLY A 30 -10.28 24.82 -8.94
C GLY A 30 -11.76 25.10 -9.20
N GLY A 31 -12.50 25.56 -8.19
CA GLY A 31 -13.93 25.83 -8.31
C GLY A 31 -14.64 25.95 -6.97
N PRO A 32 -15.98 26.07 -6.97
CA PRO A 32 -16.73 26.26 -5.74
C PRO A 32 -16.85 24.96 -4.94
N ILE A 33 -16.41 25.00 -3.69
CA ILE A 33 -16.59 23.96 -2.68
C ILE A 33 -17.11 24.62 -1.40
N ASP A 34 -17.83 23.89 -0.57
CA ASP A 34 -18.31 24.37 0.73
C ASP A 34 -17.40 23.89 1.87
N VAL A 35 -16.85 22.68 1.69
CA VAL A 35 -16.05 22.00 2.69
C VAL A 35 -14.83 21.38 2.00
N LEU A 36 -13.66 21.65 2.56
CA LEU A 36 -12.41 20.98 2.24
C LEU A 36 -12.15 19.92 3.31
N CYS A 37 -12.24 18.65 2.94
CA CYS A 37 -11.93 17.52 3.79
C CYS A 37 -10.57 16.92 3.45
N GLY A 38 -9.86 16.39 4.45
CA GLY A 38 -8.61 15.69 4.23
C GLY A 38 -8.47 14.47 5.14
N ASP A 39 -8.25 13.31 4.53
CA ASP A 39 -7.94 12.07 5.23
C ASP A 39 -6.42 11.82 5.23
N TYR A 40 -5.85 11.71 6.42
CA TYR A 40 -4.43 11.51 6.66
C TYR A 40 -4.16 10.19 7.36
N LEU A 41 -5.17 9.49 7.87
CA LEU A 41 -4.97 8.39 8.82
C LEU A 41 -5.28 7.04 8.18
N ALA A 42 -4.26 6.19 8.12
CA ALA A 42 -4.43 4.74 8.00
C ALA A 42 -4.04 4.09 9.34
N GLU A 43 -4.35 2.80 9.54
CA GLU A 43 -3.93 2.03 10.71
C GLU A 43 -2.42 2.15 10.95
N LEU A 44 -1.63 2.03 9.87
CA LEU A 44 -0.17 2.19 9.92
C LEU A 44 0.25 3.61 10.28
N THR A 45 -0.52 4.63 9.88
CA THR A 45 -0.21 6.03 10.19
C THR A 45 -0.16 6.25 11.69
N MET A 46 -1.02 5.60 12.47
CA MET A 46 -1.02 5.74 13.93
C MET A 46 0.32 5.31 14.54
N LEU A 47 0.91 4.21 14.06
CA LEU A 47 2.26 3.79 14.47
C LEU A 47 3.35 4.77 13.98
N ILE A 48 3.23 5.30 12.76
CA ILE A 48 4.16 6.29 12.20
C ILE A 48 4.15 7.57 13.06
N LEU A 49 2.97 8.04 13.45
CA LEU A 49 2.79 9.22 14.31
C LEU A 49 3.31 8.96 15.72
N TRP A 50 3.13 7.76 16.27
CA TRP A 50 3.76 7.39 17.55
C TRP A 50 5.29 7.49 17.45
N LYS A 51 5.90 6.90 16.42
CA LYS A 51 7.36 7.01 16.20
C LYS A 51 7.81 8.46 16.00
N ALA A 52 7.00 9.28 15.32
CA ALA A 52 7.29 10.70 15.13
C ALA A 52 7.21 11.47 16.45
N ARG A 53 6.22 11.18 17.30
CA ARG A 53 6.04 11.77 18.63
C ARG A 53 7.22 11.46 19.54
N GLU A 54 7.69 10.21 19.57
CA GLU A 54 8.88 9.81 20.34
C GLU A 54 10.14 10.57 19.92
N ARG A 55 10.27 10.91 18.63
CA ARG A 55 11.45 11.61 18.11
C ARG A 55 11.37 13.14 18.18
N THR A 56 10.18 13.70 17.98
CA THR A 56 9.99 15.14 17.69
C THR A 56 8.98 15.83 18.61
N GLY A 57 8.24 15.06 19.42
CA GLY A 57 7.12 15.55 20.22
C GLY A 57 5.79 15.67 19.47
N ALA A 58 5.79 15.67 18.13
CA ALA A 58 4.57 15.83 17.33
C ALA A 58 3.86 14.49 17.06
N GLY A 59 2.60 14.38 17.51
CA GLY A 59 1.73 13.21 17.29
C GLY A 59 0.72 13.35 16.15
N TYR A 60 0.88 14.35 15.28
CA TYR A 60 -0.09 14.73 14.24
C TYR A 60 0.54 14.84 12.84
N ALA A 61 -0.30 14.91 11.80
CA ALA A 61 0.14 14.98 10.40
C ALA A 61 0.68 16.38 10.03
N THR A 62 2.00 16.57 10.12
CA THR A 62 2.65 17.86 9.88
C THR A 62 2.46 18.45 8.47
N THR A 63 2.12 17.61 7.47
CA THR A 63 1.83 18.06 6.10
C THR A 63 0.54 18.88 6.01
N PHE A 64 -0.41 18.67 6.92
CA PHE A 64 -1.64 19.47 7.00
C PHE A 64 -1.33 20.95 7.24
N LEU A 65 -0.36 21.27 8.13
CA LEU A 65 0.04 22.66 8.39
C LEU A 65 0.59 23.33 7.12
N LYS A 66 1.37 22.61 6.32
CA LYS A 66 1.89 23.12 5.03
C LYS A 66 0.78 23.36 4.01
N GLN A 67 -0.27 22.55 4.03
CA GLN A 67 -1.46 22.77 3.19
C GLN A 67 -2.25 23.98 3.66
N MET A 68 -2.48 24.11 4.98
CA MET A 68 -3.16 25.26 5.56
C MET A 68 -2.40 26.57 5.33
N GLU A 69 -1.07 26.54 5.35
CA GLU A 69 -0.24 27.70 5.00
C GLU A 69 -0.56 28.23 3.58
N GLN A 70 -0.91 27.34 2.66
CA GLN A 70 -1.23 27.70 1.27
C GLN A 70 -2.66 28.21 1.08
N VAL A 71 -3.63 27.70 1.85
CA VAL A 71 -5.06 27.85 1.51
C VAL A 71 -5.94 28.45 2.60
N LEU A 72 -5.46 28.53 3.86
CA LEU A 72 -6.30 28.95 4.99
C LEU A 72 -6.92 30.33 4.79
N GLY A 73 -6.16 31.29 4.27
CA GLY A 73 -6.67 32.63 3.96
C GLY A 73 -7.81 32.59 2.95
N THR A 74 -7.61 31.88 1.83
CA THR A 74 -8.65 31.74 0.79
C THR A 74 -9.88 30.98 1.29
N CYS A 75 -9.70 29.98 2.16
CA CYS A 75 -10.83 29.30 2.80
C CYS A 75 -11.67 30.27 3.65
N LEU A 76 -11.02 31.12 4.47
CA LEU A 76 -11.72 32.13 5.27
C LEU A 76 -12.44 33.16 4.40
N ASP A 77 -11.78 33.69 3.37
CA ASP A 77 -12.38 34.68 2.45
C ASP A 77 -13.62 34.15 1.73
N ARG A 78 -13.62 32.86 1.38
CA ARG A 78 -14.72 32.19 0.66
C ARG A 78 -15.73 31.50 1.57
N GLY A 79 -15.49 31.48 2.89
CA GLY A 79 -16.33 30.76 3.85
C GLY A 79 -16.27 29.23 3.72
N ILE A 80 -15.18 28.67 3.18
CA ILE A 80 -14.96 27.23 3.06
C ILE A 80 -14.60 26.68 4.44
N ARG A 81 -15.31 25.64 4.89
CA ARG A 81 -15.00 24.94 6.15
C ARG A 81 -13.93 23.88 5.90
N VAL A 82 -13.01 23.70 6.85
CA VAL A 82 -11.96 22.68 6.77
C VAL A 82 -12.21 21.61 7.82
N VAL A 83 -12.22 20.34 7.42
CA VAL A 83 -12.40 19.21 8.34
C VAL A 83 -11.36 18.14 8.02
N ALA A 84 -10.55 17.74 9.00
CA ALA A 84 -9.49 16.77 8.75
C ALA A 84 -9.17 15.91 9.97
N ASN A 85 -8.91 14.62 9.76
CA ASN A 85 -8.40 13.70 10.80
C ASN A 85 -6.88 13.84 11.02
N ALA A 86 -6.27 14.92 10.52
CA ALA A 86 -4.84 15.22 10.64
C ALA A 86 -4.32 15.29 12.09
N GLY A 87 -5.21 15.41 13.08
CA GLY A 87 -4.86 15.43 14.50
C GLY A 87 -4.19 14.15 14.97
N GLY A 88 -4.51 12.99 14.35
CA GLY A 88 -3.85 11.73 14.66
C GLY A 88 -3.87 11.39 16.15
N LEU A 89 -2.69 11.28 16.76
CA LEU A 89 -2.52 11.00 18.20
C LEU A 89 -2.53 12.27 19.08
N ASP A 90 -2.61 13.47 18.49
CA ASP A 90 -2.51 14.74 19.20
C ASP A 90 -3.32 15.87 18.50
N PRO A 91 -4.66 15.76 18.49
CA PRO A 91 -5.53 16.79 17.90
C PRO A 91 -5.37 18.17 18.56
N ALA A 92 -5.15 18.21 19.88
CA ALA A 92 -4.97 19.45 20.63
C ALA A 92 -3.64 20.15 20.27
N GLY A 93 -2.55 19.39 20.13
CA GLY A 93 -1.27 19.90 19.64
C GLY A 93 -1.35 20.44 18.23
N LEU A 94 -2.09 19.77 17.32
CA LEU A 94 -2.31 20.29 15.98
C LEU A 94 -3.13 21.58 15.99
N ALA A 95 -4.16 21.68 16.82
CA ALA A 95 -4.96 22.91 16.96
C ALA A 95 -4.11 24.08 17.45
N THR A 96 -3.18 23.83 18.38
CA THR A 96 -2.22 24.83 18.87
C THR A 96 -1.28 25.27 17.75
N ALA A 97 -0.65 24.32 17.04
CA ALA A 97 0.25 24.62 15.94
C ALA A 97 -0.45 25.37 14.79
N LEU A 98 -1.73 25.07 14.51
CA LEU A 98 -2.52 25.78 13.51
C LEU A 98 -2.83 27.23 13.94
N ARG A 99 -3.13 27.48 15.22
CA ARG A 99 -3.29 28.85 15.75
C ARG A 99 -2.01 29.67 15.59
N GLU A 100 -0.86 29.07 15.88
CA GLU A 100 0.45 29.72 15.69
C GLU A 100 0.72 30.03 14.22
N LEU A 101 0.41 29.09 13.31
CA LEU A 101 0.52 29.32 11.87
C LEU A 101 -0.40 30.45 11.41
N ALA A 102 -1.66 30.44 11.83
CA ALA A 102 -2.63 31.47 11.48
C ALA A 102 -2.17 32.86 11.95
N ALA A 103 -1.64 32.97 13.18
CA ALA A 103 -1.10 34.22 13.69
C ALA A 103 0.06 34.76 12.83
N LYS A 104 0.96 33.88 12.35
CA LYS A 104 2.05 34.25 11.42
C LYS A 104 1.53 34.76 10.08
N LEU A 105 0.40 34.26 9.62
CA LEU A 105 -0.26 34.67 8.38
C LEU A 105 -1.18 35.89 8.56
N GLY A 106 -1.33 36.41 9.79
CA GLY A 106 -2.26 37.50 10.11
C GLY A 106 -3.73 37.09 10.07
N LEU A 107 -4.04 35.81 10.22
CA LEU A 107 -5.38 35.23 10.17
C LEU A 107 -5.89 34.88 11.57
N GLN A 108 -7.22 34.86 11.76
CA GLN A 108 -7.87 34.51 13.03
C GLN A 108 -8.99 33.46 12.83
N PRO A 109 -8.66 32.24 12.36
CA PRO A 109 -9.65 31.18 12.19
C PRO A 109 -10.20 30.71 13.55
N ARG A 110 -11.48 30.36 13.55
CA ARG A 110 -12.14 29.69 14.68
C ARG A 110 -11.84 28.19 14.58
N ILE A 111 -11.00 27.66 15.47
CA ILE A 111 -10.52 26.28 15.41
C ILE A 111 -11.14 25.48 16.56
N ALA A 112 -11.83 24.38 16.20
CA ALA A 112 -12.28 23.35 17.13
C ALA A 112 -11.48 22.06 16.93
N HIS A 113 -11.44 21.22 17.96
CA HIS A 113 -10.84 19.88 17.83
C HIS A 113 -11.61 18.81 18.62
N VAL A 114 -11.67 17.61 18.06
CA VAL A 114 -12.33 16.43 18.64
C VAL A 114 -11.34 15.64 19.50
N GLU A 115 -11.81 15.02 20.57
CA GLU A 115 -11.04 14.15 21.47
C GLU A 115 -11.89 12.94 21.91
N GLY A 116 -11.23 11.96 22.54
CA GLY A 116 -11.88 10.79 23.16
C GLY A 116 -11.58 9.46 22.47
N ASP A 117 -10.85 9.47 21.36
CA ASP A 117 -10.45 8.25 20.66
C ASP A 117 -9.30 7.52 21.37
N ASP A 118 -8.37 8.22 22.02
CA ASP A 118 -7.23 7.61 22.70
C ASP A 118 -7.66 6.84 23.97
N LEU A 119 -7.70 5.53 23.85
CA LEU A 119 -8.00 4.58 24.93
C LEU A 119 -6.74 4.11 25.65
N LEU A 120 -5.54 4.45 25.17
CA LEU A 120 -4.28 3.93 25.73
C LEU A 120 -4.16 4.18 27.24
N PRO A 121 -4.46 5.39 27.77
CA PRO A 121 -4.41 5.64 29.22
C PRO A 121 -5.45 4.86 30.03
N ARG A 122 -6.53 4.41 29.38
CA ARG A 122 -7.68 3.73 30.00
C ARG A 122 -7.69 2.21 29.77
N LEU A 123 -6.70 1.63 29.09
CA LEU A 123 -6.67 0.18 28.82
C LEU A 123 -6.81 -0.68 30.07
N GLY A 124 -6.15 -0.30 31.17
CA GLY A 124 -6.26 -1.01 32.45
C GLY A 124 -7.66 -0.97 33.05
N GLU A 125 -8.32 0.19 32.98
CA GLU A 125 -9.70 0.40 33.42
C GLU A 125 -10.68 -0.44 32.60
N LEU A 126 -10.56 -0.39 31.27
CA LEU A 126 -11.42 -1.13 30.33
C LEU A 126 -11.30 -2.64 30.55
N ARG A 127 -10.08 -3.17 30.71
CA ARG A 127 -9.85 -4.57 31.00
C ARG A 127 -10.42 -4.98 32.36
N ALA A 128 -10.27 -4.16 33.39
CA ALA A 128 -10.86 -4.40 34.71
C ALA A 128 -12.39 -4.40 34.67
N ALA A 129 -13.00 -3.67 33.73
CA ALA A 129 -14.44 -3.68 33.45
C ALA A 129 -14.90 -4.87 32.58
N GLY A 130 -14.00 -5.81 32.24
CA GLY A 130 -14.33 -7.00 31.44
C GLY A 130 -14.30 -6.78 29.93
N ILE A 131 -13.77 -5.64 29.45
CA ILE A 131 -13.61 -5.37 28.03
C ILE A 131 -12.23 -5.85 27.59
N GLY A 132 -12.16 -7.06 27.05
CA GLY A 132 -10.90 -7.74 26.71
C GLY A 132 -10.12 -7.12 25.54
N LEU A 133 -10.80 -6.40 24.64
CA LEU A 133 -10.25 -5.91 23.37
C LEU A 133 -9.65 -7.04 22.51
N ASP A 134 -10.34 -8.17 22.50
CA ASP A 134 -9.97 -9.35 21.73
C ASP A 134 -9.89 -9.03 20.23
N HIS A 135 -9.02 -9.74 19.53
CA HIS A 135 -8.78 -9.54 18.12
C HIS A 135 -10.07 -9.77 17.33
N LEU A 136 -10.55 -8.75 16.62
CA LEU A 136 -11.85 -8.73 15.94
C LEU A 136 -12.06 -9.96 15.05
N GLU A 137 -11.08 -10.27 14.19
CA GLU A 137 -11.22 -11.37 13.22
C GLU A 137 -10.97 -12.77 13.79
N THR A 138 -10.05 -12.92 14.74
CA THR A 138 -9.56 -14.23 15.18
C THR A 138 -10.11 -14.65 16.54
N GLY A 139 -10.71 -13.71 17.29
CA GLY A 139 -11.14 -13.91 18.68
C GLY A 139 -9.99 -14.11 19.67
N GLN A 140 -8.74 -13.92 19.25
CA GLN A 140 -7.60 -14.07 20.16
C GLN A 140 -7.64 -13.00 21.25
N PRO A 141 -7.45 -13.35 22.53
CA PRO A 141 -7.47 -12.37 23.61
C PRO A 141 -6.23 -11.47 23.54
N LEU A 142 -6.40 -10.18 23.84
CA LEU A 142 -5.27 -9.28 24.03
C LEU A 142 -4.62 -9.62 25.37
N THR A 143 -3.47 -10.29 25.36
CA THR A 143 -2.77 -10.72 26.59
C THR A 143 -1.92 -9.61 27.21
N ASP A 144 -1.36 -9.85 28.39
CA ASP A 144 -0.43 -8.91 29.06
C ASP A 144 0.96 -8.84 28.39
N GLU A 145 1.27 -9.76 27.47
CA GLU A 145 2.50 -9.71 26.69
C GLU A 145 2.43 -8.71 25.52
N VAL A 146 1.23 -8.28 25.15
CA VAL A 146 1.03 -7.27 24.13
C VAL A 146 1.03 -5.92 24.81
N HIS A 147 1.96 -5.05 24.39
CA HIS A 147 2.09 -3.69 24.91
C HIS A 147 1.74 -2.69 23.80
N PRO A 148 0.47 -2.27 23.69
CA PRO A 148 0.06 -1.26 22.74
C PRO A 148 0.86 0.05 22.94
N VAL A 149 1.27 0.65 21.83
CA VAL A 149 1.88 1.99 21.78
C VAL A 149 0.87 3.04 21.33
N SER A 150 -0.24 2.60 20.74
CA SER A 150 -1.45 3.40 20.45
C SER A 150 -2.68 2.52 20.60
N ALA A 151 -3.81 3.10 21.01
CA ALA A 151 -5.11 2.42 21.05
C ALA A 151 -6.21 3.47 20.78
N ASN A 152 -6.68 3.58 19.55
CA ASN A 152 -7.56 4.67 19.13
C ASN A 152 -8.91 4.13 18.62
N ALA A 153 -10.00 4.53 19.27
CA ALA A 153 -11.35 4.21 18.81
C ALA A 153 -11.71 5.01 17.55
N TYR A 154 -12.43 4.40 16.62
CA TYR A 154 -12.93 5.08 15.44
C TYR A 154 -14.18 5.86 15.83
N LEU A 155 -14.06 7.19 15.96
CA LEU A 155 -15.18 8.07 16.28
C LEU A 155 -16.03 8.40 15.04
N GLY A 156 -17.25 8.87 15.28
CA GLY A 156 -18.19 9.33 14.25
C GLY A 156 -18.10 10.84 13.95
N GLY A 157 -18.97 11.29 13.05
CA GLY A 157 -19.05 12.66 12.54
C GLY A 157 -19.72 13.67 13.48
N TRP A 158 -20.38 13.24 14.56
CA TRP A 158 -21.11 14.16 15.44
C TRP A 158 -20.21 15.17 16.17
N GLY A 159 -18.94 14.83 16.44
CA GLY A 159 -17.99 15.82 16.95
C GLY A 159 -17.68 16.93 15.95
N ILE A 160 -17.68 16.61 14.65
CA ILE A 160 -17.55 17.59 13.57
C ILE A 160 -18.79 18.48 13.50
N VAL A 161 -19.98 17.89 13.63
CA VAL A 161 -21.25 18.65 13.66
C VAL A 161 -21.24 19.70 14.77
N GLU A 162 -20.87 19.34 16.00
CA GLU A 162 -20.83 20.28 17.12
C GLU A 162 -19.79 21.39 16.93
N GLY A 163 -18.60 21.05 16.42
CA GLY A 163 -17.58 22.06 16.06
C GLY A 163 -18.08 23.07 15.01
N LEU A 164 -18.73 22.59 13.95
CA LEU A 164 -19.28 23.44 12.90
C LEU A 164 -20.52 24.23 13.36
N ARG A 165 -21.37 23.67 14.23
CA ARG A 165 -22.50 24.38 14.87
C ARG A 165 -22.03 25.54 15.75
N ALA A 166 -20.91 25.35 16.45
CA ALA A 166 -20.24 26.43 17.17
C ALA A 166 -19.59 27.47 16.25
N GLY A 167 -19.60 27.24 14.93
CA GLY A 167 -19.09 28.15 13.91
C GLY A 167 -17.57 28.09 13.73
N ALA A 168 -16.97 26.92 13.97
CA ALA A 168 -15.57 26.68 13.61
C ALA A 168 -15.36 26.81 12.09
N ASP A 169 -14.27 27.46 11.70
CA ASP A 169 -13.77 27.47 10.32
C ASP A 169 -12.97 26.19 10.04
N VAL A 170 -12.32 25.64 11.07
CA VAL A 170 -11.53 24.41 11.00
C VAL A 170 -11.92 23.47 12.15
N VAL A 171 -12.22 22.22 11.83
CA VAL A 171 -12.39 21.14 12.81
C VAL A 171 -11.31 20.09 12.63
N ILE A 172 -10.45 19.95 13.65
CA ILE A 172 -9.39 18.95 13.68
C ILE A 172 -9.90 17.71 14.40
N CYS A 173 -9.85 16.57 13.73
CA CYS A 173 -10.24 15.29 14.28
C CYS A 173 -9.01 14.43 14.60
N PRO A 174 -9.09 13.55 15.61
CA PRO A 174 -8.16 12.45 15.80
C PRO A 174 -8.64 11.28 14.93
N ARG A 175 -8.58 10.03 15.40
CA ARG A 175 -9.19 8.90 14.65
C ARG A 175 -10.71 9.01 14.65
N VAL A 176 -11.25 9.56 13.57
CA VAL A 176 -12.63 9.34 13.11
C VAL A 176 -12.62 8.32 11.99
N THR A 177 -13.76 7.73 11.64
CA THR A 177 -13.84 7.02 10.36
C THR A 177 -13.63 7.99 9.20
N ASP A 178 -13.06 7.49 8.11
CA ASP A 178 -12.66 8.33 6.99
C ASP A 178 -13.92 8.92 6.30
N ALA A 179 -14.96 8.09 6.13
CA ALA A 179 -16.28 8.54 5.70
C ALA A 179 -16.93 9.59 6.63
N SER A 180 -16.69 9.55 7.96
CA SER A 180 -17.25 10.54 8.89
C SER A 180 -16.76 11.96 8.63
N LEU A 181 -15.63 12.13 7.93
CA LEU A 181 -15.17 13.44 7.46
C LEU A 181 -16.12 14.06 6.43
N ALA A 182 -16.94 13.26 5.73
CA ALA A 182 -18.02 13.74 4.87
C ALA A 182 -19.39 13.73 5.57
N VAL A 183 -19.66 12.74 6.44
CA VAL A 183 -20.91 12.67 7.21
C VAL A 183 -21.10 13.90 8.10
N GLY A 184 -20.07 14.29 8.86
CA GLY A 184 -20.14 15.42 9.77
C GLY A 184 -20.56 16.73 9.08
N PRO A 185 -19.87 17.17 8.01
CA PRO A 185 -20.27 18.36 7.27
C PRO A 185 -21.63 18.25 6.59
N ALA A 186 -22.01 17.08 6.05
CA ALA A 186 -23.32 16.88 5.44
C ALA A 186 -24.46 17.01 6.47
N ALA A 187 -24.32 16.36 7.63
CA ALA A 187 -25.28 16.45 8.72
C ALA A 187 -25.40 17.88 9.27
N TRP A 188 -24.29 18.59 9.43
CA TRP A 188 -24.30 20.01 9.81
C TRP A 188 -25.02 20.89 8.77
N TRP A 189 -24.72 20.71 7.49
CA TRP A 189 -25.25 21.54 6.42
C TRP A 189 -26.76 21.37 6.24
N HIS A 190 -27.26 20.14 6.33
CA HIS A 190 -28.68 19.85 6.16
C HIS A 190 -29.47 19.88 7.47
N GLY A 191 -28.79 19.96 8.61
CA GLY A 191 -29.42 19.96 9.92
C GLY A 191 -30.05 18.61 10.26
N TRP A 192 -29.40 17.51 9.83
CA TRP A 192 -29.88 16.16 10.09
C TRP A 192 -29.85 15.82 11.58
N GLU A 193 -30.80 15.00 11.97
CA GLU A 193 -30.87 14.34 13.27
C GLU A 193 -30.12 13.01 13.23
N ARG A 194 -29.78 12.49 14.41
CA ARG A 194 -29.05 11.23 14.56
C ARG A 194 -29.75 10.02 13.97
N THR A 195 -31.07 10.10 13.79
CA THR A 195 -31.93 9.02 13.32
C THR A 195 -32.29 9.14 11.84
N ASP A 196 -31.73 10.11 11.11
CA ASP A 196 -31.96 10.27 9.67
C ASP A 196 -31.14 9.23 8.87
N TRP A 197 -31.41 7.94 9.14
CA TRP A 197 -30.55 6.81 8.77
C TRP A 197 -30.22 6.73 7.29
N ASP A 198 -31.21 6.83 6.42
CA ASP A 198 -30.99 6.73 4.97
C ASP A 198 -30.12 7.91 4.48
N ALA A 199 -30.31 9.12 5.04
CA ALA A 199 -29.54 10.29 4.66
C ALA A 199 -28.08 10.21 5.16
N LEU A 200 -27.89 9.78 6.41
CA LEU A 200 -26.58 9.51 6.99
C LEU A 200 -25.84 8.40 6.21
N ALA A 201 -26.55 7.33 5.83
CA ALA A 201 -25.96 6.22 5.07
C ALA A 201 -25.54 6.66 3.66
N GLY A 202 -26.35 7.50 3.01
CA GLY A 202 -25.97 8.16 1.77
C GLY A 202 -24.69 8.99 1.90
N ALA A 203 -24.53 9.73 3.00
CA ALA A 203 -23.31 10.47 3.28
C ALA A 203 -22.10 9.56 3.63
N VAL A 204 -22.31 8.41 4.28
CA VAL A 204 -21.25 7.39 4.48
C VAL A 204 -20.75 6.87 3.14
N VAL A 205 -21.66 6.49 2.23
CA VAL A 205 -21.29 6.03 0.89
C VAL A 205 -20.59 7.12 0.10
N ALA A 206 -21.09 8.36 0.14
CA ALA A 206 -20.44 9.49 -0.52
C ALA A 206 -19.03 9.76 0.04
N GLY A 207 -18.87 9.72 1.37
CA GLY A 207 -17.58 9.83 2.05
C GLY A 207 -16.60 8.75 1.62
N HIS A 208 -17.04 7.50 1.62
CA HIS A 208 -16.24 6.35 1.19
C HIS A 208 -15.81 6.43 -0.29
N ILE A 209 -16.64 7.02 -1.16
CA ILE A 209 -16.27 7.23 -2.56
C ILE A 209 -15.22 8.35 -2.72
N ILE A 210 -15.26 9.39 -1.89
CA ILE A 210 -14.35 10.55 -2.05
C ILE A 210 -13.09 10.47 -1.18
N GLU A 211 -12.97 9.49 -0.29
CA GLU A 211 -11.74 9.22 0.46
C GLU A 211 -10.66 8.55 -0.40
N CYS A 212 -9.48 8.30 0.19
CA CYS A 212 -8.33 7.68 -0.49
C CYS A 212 -7.82 8.42 -1.76
N GLY A 213 -8.12 9.71 -1.90
CA GLY A 213 -7.58 10.59 -2.95
C GLY A 213 -8.30 10.45 -4.29
N PRO A 214 -7.59 10.43 -5.45
CA PRO A 214 -8.22 10.50 -6.76
C PRO A 214 -8.70 9.14 -7.31
N GLN A 215 -8.99 8.14 -6.46
CA GLN A 215 -9.31 6.78 -6.94
C GLN A 215 -10.61 6.74 -7.76
N CYS A 216 -11.70 7.33 -7.24
CA CYS A 216 -12.97 7.41 -7.96
C CYS A 216 -12.93 8.34 -9.19
N THR A 217 -11.82 9.05 -9.40
CA THR A 217 -11.56 9.91 -10.56
C THR A 217 -10.51 9.32 -11.52
N GLY A 218 -10.23 8.02 -11.41
CA GLY A 218 -9.37 7.27 -12.33
C GLY A 218 -8.00 6.87 -11.78
N GLY A 219 -7.66 7.26 -10.55
CA GLY A 219 -6.51 6.71 -9.83
C GLY A 219 -6.72 5.22 -9.51
N ASN A 220 -5.69 4.39 -9.68
CA ASN A 220 -5.75 2.94 -9.41
C ASN A 220 -6.88 2.17 -10.15
N TYR A 221 -7.40 2.70 -11.26
CA TYR A 221 -8.47 2.05 -12.02
C TYR A 221 -7.95 0.99 -13.01
N SER A 222 -8.60 -0.17 -13.06
CA SER A 222 -8.13 -1.32 -13.86
C SER A 222 -8.31 -1.17 -15.36
N PHE A 223 -9.39 -0.51 -15.81
CA PHE A 223 -9.69 -0.31 -17.23
C PHE A 223 -9.05 1.00 -17.72
N LEU A 224 -7.71 1.00 -17.75
CA LEU A 224 -6.90 2.17 -18.01
C LEU A 224 -7.28 2.84 -19.34
N GLU A 225 -7.67 2.07 -20.35
CA GLU A 225 -8.10 2.51 -21.67
C GLU A 225 -9.30 3.46 -21.66
N GLU A 226 -10.20 3.37 -20.67
CA GLU A 226 -11.35 4.27 -20.55
C GLU A 226 -10.94 5.69 -20.16
N ILE A 227 -9.80 5.84 -19.49
CA ILE A 227 -9.28 7.15 -19.06
C ILE A 227 -8.60 7.83 -20.26
N THR A 228 -9.35 8.60 -21.03
CA THR A 228 -8.81 9.29 -22.21
C THR A 228 -7.98 10.52 -21.87
N ASP A 229 -8.26 11.20 -20.74
CA ASP A 229 -7.47 12.33 -20.26
C ASP A 229 -6.37 11.89 -19.29
N ARG A 230 -5.14 11.80 -19.80
CA ARG A 230 -3.96 11.28 -19.10
C ARG A 230 -3.22 12.29 -18.21
N ARG A 231 -3.79 13.48 -17.99
CA ARG A 231 -3.27 14.40 -16.97
C ARG A 231 -3.49 13.81 -15.57
N TYR A 232 -2.87 14.42 -14.56
CA TYR A 232 -3.08 13.99 -13.17
C TYR A 232 -4.58 14.05 -12.83
N PRO A 233 -5.16 12.96 -12.28
CA PRO A 233 -6.59 12.91 -11.97
C PRO A 233 -6.95 13.92 -10.89
N GLY A 234 -8.03 14.67 -11.11
CA GLY A 234 -8.51 15.65 -10.12
C GLY A 234 -8.99 14.96 -8.84
N PHE A 235 -8.83 15.61 -7.69
CA PHE A 235 -9.42 15.10 -6.45
C PHE A 235 -10.96 15.20 -6.49
N PRO A 236 -11.66 14.26 -5.85
CA PRO A 236 -13.10 14.15 -5.96
C PRO A 236 -13.86 15.15 -5.09
N ILE A 237 -15.10 15.41 -5.53
CA ILE A 237 -16.11 16.22 -4.84
C ILE A 237 -17.39 15.40 -4.77
N ALA A 238 -17.98 15.30 -3.59
CA ALA A 238 -19.34 14.83 -3.40
C ALA A 238 -20.28 16.04 -3.25
N GLU A 239 -21.29 16.11 -4.09
CA GLU A 239 -22.40 17.06 -3.96
C GLU A 239 -23.55 16.35 -3.24
N VAL A 240 -23.59 16.42 -1.90
CA VAL A 240 -24.53 15.65 -1.07
C VAL A 240 -25.82 16.43 -0.86
N ALA A 241 -26.95 15.89 -1.34
CA ALA A 241 -28.28 16.46 -1.23
C ALA A 241 -28.92 16.20 0.15
N ALA A 242 -30.03 16.88 0.45
CA ALA A 242 -30.69 16.82 1.75
C ALA A 242 -31.29 15.44 2.07
N ASP A 243 -31.54 14.60 1.06
CA ASP A 243 -32.03 13.23 1.20
C ASP A 243 -30.90 12.18 1.29
N GLY A 244 -29.63 12.61 1.29
CA GLY A 244 -28.44 11.76 1.31
C GLY A 244 -28.00 11.24 -0.06
N SER A 245 -28.77 11.45 -1.14
CA SER A 245 -28.27 11.20 -2.48
C SER A 245 -27.11 12.13 -2.81
N SER A 246 -26.21 11.71 -3.70
CA SER A 246 -25.06 12.53 -4.05
C SER A 246 -24.66 12.43 -5.53
N VAL A 247 -23.97 13.46 -6.00
CA VAL A 247 -23.24 13.39 -7.27
C VAL A 247 -21.74 13.46 -7.00
N ILE A 248 -21.02 12.47 -7.50
CA ILE A 248 -19.56 12.40 -7.47
C ILE A 248 -19.05 13.06 -8.74
N THR A 249 -18.13 14.02 -8.57
CA THR A 249 -17.56 14.83 -9.65
C THR A 249 -16.13 15.24 -9.34
N LYS A 250 -15.46 15.89 -10.29
CA LYS A 250 -14.17 16.58 -10.10
C LYS A 250 -14.20 17.99 -10.68
N HIS A 251 -13.25 18.84 -10.31
CA HIS A 251 -13.12 20.17 -10.91
C HIS A 251 -12.83 20.08 -12.42
N PRO A 252 -13.38 20.99 -13.24
CA PRO A 252 -13.08 21.04 -14.66
C PRO A 252 -11.60 21.34 -14.91
N GLY A 253 -11.07 20.87 -16.05
CA GLY A 253 -9.67 21.13 -16.41
C GLY A 253 -8.64 20.24 -15.71
N THR A 254 -9.06 19.33 -14.84
CA THR A 254 -8.23 18.26 -14.27
C THR A 254 -8.29 16.98 -15.10
N GLY A 255 -7.26 16.12 -15.00
CA GLY A 255 -7.23 14.84 -15.72
C GLY A 255 -8.14 13.78 -15.11
N GLY A 256 -8.00 12.53 -15.58
CA GLY A 256 -8.77 11.40 -15.07
C GLY A 256 -10.18 11.30 -15.65
N LEU A 257 -11.00 10.46 -15.02
CA LEU A 257 -12.35 10.13 -15.43
C LEU A 257 -13.22 9.86 -14.19
N VAL A 258 -14.41 10.45 -14.13
CA VAL A 258 -15.47 10.01 -13.20
C VAL A 258 -16.55 9.28 -13.99
N SER A 259 -16.50 7.94 -13.94
CA SER A 259 -17.47 7.04 -14.56
C SER A 259 -18.10 6.11 -13.53
N VAL A 260 -19.21 5.45 -13.89
CA VAL A 260 -19.76 4.37 -13.05
C VAL A 260 -18.69 3.34 -12.70
N GLY A 261 -17.78 3.03 -13.64
CA GLY A 261 -16.67 2.12 -13.43
C GLY A 261 -15.66 2.59 -12.37
N THR A 262 -15.22 3.85 -12.43
CA THR A 262 -14.25 4.39 -11.44
C THR A 262 -14.89 4.55 -10.05
N VAL A 263 -16.16 4.96 -10.00
CA VAL A 263 -16.91 5.05 -8.73
C VAL A 263 -17.17 3.67 -8.14
N THR A 264 -17.49 2.66 -8.97
CA THR A 264 -17.65 1.27 -8.51
C THR A 264 -16.34 0.71 -7.98
N ALA A 265 -15.21 0.98 -8.64
CA ALA A 265 -13.91 0.52 -8.18
C ALA A 265 -13.58 1.02 -6.76
N GLN A 266 -13.87 2.30 -6.48
CA GLN A 266 -13.69 2.86 -5.14
C GLN A 266 -14.75 2.36 -4.15
N LEU A 267 -16.02 2.22 -4.55
CA LEU A 267 -17.08 1.69 -3.69
C LEU A 267 -16.81 0.25 -3.19
N LEU A 268 -16.07 -0.54 -3.98
CA LEU A 268 -15.68 -1.92 -3.65
C LEU A 268 -14.34 -2.00 -2.89
N TYR A 269 -13.65 -0.88 -2.67
CA TYR A 269 -12.37 -0.84 -1.99
C TYR A 269 -12.57 -0.96 -0.47
N GLU A 270 -11.82 -1.84 0.19
CA GLU A 270 -11.84 -2.00 1.66
C GLU A 270 -13.22 -2.25 2.32
N ILE A 271 -14.16 -2.85 1.59
CA ILE A 271 -15.46 -3.27 2.13
C ILE A 271 -15.46 -4.73 2.61
N GLY A 272 -16.32 -5.03 3.58
CA GLY A 272 -16.57 -6.38 4.09
C GLY A 272 -17.93 -6.92 3.62
N ALA A 273 -18.75 -7.35 4.57
CA ALA A 273 -20.15 -7.69 4.29
C ALA A 273 -20.95 -6.45 3.81
N PRO A 274 -22.09 -6.63 3.12
CA PRO A 274 -22.88 -5.50 2.61
C PRO A 274 -23.35 -4.49 3.65
N ALA A 275 -23.50 -4.90 4.92
CA ALA A 275 -23.75 -4.00 6.03
C ALA A 275 -22.43 -3.35 6.46
N TYR A 276 -22.15 -2.18 5.91
CA TYR A 276 -20.97 -1.38 6.20
C TYR A 276 -21.15 -0.60 7.51
N MET A 277 -20.41 -0.98 8.54
CA MET A 277 -20.56 -0.42 9.88
C MET A 277 -19.81 0.90 10.03
N ASN A 278 -20.52 1.98 10.34
CA ASN A 278 -19.96 3.27 10.71
C ASN A 278 -20.53 3.73 12.07
N PRO A 279 -19.76 4.40 12.94
CA PRO A 279 -20.23 4.91 14.24
C PRO A 279 -21.47 5.80 14.16
N ASP A 280 -21.71 6.45 13.02
CA ASP A 280 -22.87 7.32 12.81
C ASP A 280 -24.13 6.53 12.38
N VAL A 281 -23.98 5.46 11.59
CA VAL A 281 -25.04 4.68 10.95
C VAL A 281 -24.46 3.40 10.31
N VAL A 282 -25.23 2.32 10.17
CA VAL A 282 -24.83 1.19 9.30
C VAL A 282 -25.38 1.42 7.89
N ALA A 283 -24.51 1.47 6.87
CA ALA A 283 -24.89 1.70 5.48
C ALA A 283 -24.98 0.38 4.70
N ARG A 284 -26.06 0.18 3.93
CA ARG A 284 -26.27 -1.02 3.10
C ARG A 284 -25.68 -0.83 1.71
N PHE A 285 -24.46 -1.30 1.50
CA PHE A 285 -23.74 -1.14 0.23
C PHE A 285 -24.40 -1.92 -0.91
N ASP A 286 -25.11 -3.01 -0.58
CA ASP A 286 -25.93 -3.78 -1.53
C ASP A 286 -27.19 -3.03 -2.01
N SER A 287 -27.55 -1.90 -1.39
CA SER A 287 -28.66 -1.04 -1.84
C SER A 287 -28.26 0.08 -2.81
N VAL A 288 -26.95 0.30 -2.98
CA VAL A 288 -26.41 1.43 -3.74
C VAL A 288 -26.73 1.30 -5.22
N ARG A 289 -27.21 2.40 -5.83
CA ARG A 289 -27.37 2.52 -7.28
C ARG A 289 -26.44 3.60 -7.81
N LEU A 290 -25.79 3.30 -8.92
CA LEU A 290 -24.89 4.21 -9.63
C LEU A 290 -25.46 4.52 -11.01
N THR A 291 -25.61 5.80 -11.34
CA THR A 291 -26.09 6.25 -12.65
C THR A 291 -25.16 7.31 -13.20
N GLN A 292 -24.74 7.16 -14.47
CA GLN A 292 -23.99 8.21 -15.16
C GLN A 292 -24.95 9.37 -15.52
N GLU A 293 -24.76 10.56 -14.95
CA GLU A 293 -25.60 11.73 -15.23
C GLU A 293 -24.98 12.67 -16.28
N GLY A 294 -23.69 12.55 -16.53
CA GLY A 294 -22.99 13.32 -17.55
C GLY A 294 -21.49 13.08 -17.54
N PRO A 295 -20.72 13.80 -18.37
CA PRO A 295 -19.26 13.74 -18.34
C PRO A 295 -18.73 14.07 -16.94
N ASP A 296 -17.89 13.19 -16.40
CA ASP A 296 -17.31 13.30 -15.07
C ASP A 296 -18.33 13.47 -13.92
N ARG A 297 -19.56 12.94 -14.09
CA ARG A 297 -20.63 13.04 -13.09
C ARG A 297 -21.39 11.74 -12.94
N VAL A 298 -21.31 11.15 -11.75
CA VAL A 298 -22.00 9.91 -11.38
C VAL A 298 -22.88 10.18 -10.17
N ARG A 299 -24.17 9.89 -10.31
CA ARG A 299 -25.12 9.94 -9.21
C ARG A 299 -25.09 8.64 -8.43
N VAL A 300 -25.19 8.79 -7.11
CA VAL A 300 -25.31 7.74 -6.11
C VAL A 300 -26.64 7.95 -5.39
N ASP A 301 -27.52 6.96 -5.44
CA ASP A 301 -28.81 6.99 -4.75
C ASP A 301 -29.30 5.61 -4.31
N GLY A 302 -30.47 5.57 -3.65
CA GLY A 302 -31.09 4.34 -3.17
C GLY A 302 -30.46 3.74 -1.92
N VAL A 303 -29.47 4.42 -1.33
CA VAL A 303 -28.74 3.95 -0.14
C VAL A 303 -29.67 3.85 1.06
N ARG A 304 -29.64 2.70 1.73
CA ARG A 304 -30.42 2.42 2.94
C ARG A 304 -29.52 2.43 4.17
N GLY A 305 -30.01 3.04 5.25
CA GLY A 305 -29.35 3.08 6.55
C GLY A 305 -30.07 2.24 7.61
N GLU A 306 -29.28 1.69 8.52
CA GLU A 306 -29.70 1.00 9.74
C GLU A 306 -29.07 1.71 10.97
N PRO A 307 -29.62 1.54 12.19
CA PRO A 307 -29.07 2.15 13.39
C PRO A 307 -27.56 1.89 13.56
N ALA A 308 -26.85 2.85 14.17
CA ALA A 308 -25.42 2.74 14.44
C ALA A 308 -25.07 1.46 15.24
N PRO A 309 -23.89 0.87 15.04
CA PRO A 309 -23.46 -0.32 15.76
C PRO A 309 -23.29 -0.02 17.26
N PRO A 310 -23.56 -0.98 18.17
CA PRO A 310 -23.38 -0.79 19.62
C PRO A 310 -21.90 -0.76 20.04
N THR A 311 -20.98 -1.02 19.12
CA THR A 311 -19.54 -1.07 19.34
C THR A 311 -18.80 -0.16 18.36
N LEU A 312 -17.63 0.30 18.78
CA LEU A 312 -16.69 1.03 17.94
C LEU A 312 -15.49 0.14 17.64
N LYS A 313 -14.96 0.25 16.42
CA LYS A 313 -13.64 -0.30 16.06
C LYS A 313 -12.57 0.40 16.89
N VAL A 314 -11.56 -0.33 17.33
CA VAL A 314 -10.36 0.20 17.97
C VAL A 314 -9.14 -0.20 17.15
N CYS A 315 -8.31 0.77 16.80
CA CYS A 315 -6.99 0.57 16.21
C CYS A 315 -5.95 0.50 17.32
N LEU A 316 -5.51 -0.71 17.68
CA LEU A 316 -4.35 -0.90 18.53
C LEU A 316 -3.11 -1.16 17.66
N ASN A 317 -1.98 -0.55 18.03
CA ASN A 317 -0.69 -0.88 17.44
C ASN A 317 0.29 -1.23 18.54
N TYR A 318 1.13 -2.23 18.31
CA TYR A 318 2.25 -2.57 19.19
C TYR A 318 3.49 -2.95 18.37
N LEU A 319 4.64 -3.02 19.02
CA LEU A 319 5.88 -3.46 18.36
C LEU A 319 5.92 -5.00 18.29
N GLY A 320 5.94 -5.56 17.08
CA GLY A 320 5.94 -7.00 16.86
C GLY A 320 7.30 -7.68 17.06
N GLY A 321 8.37 -6.88 17.10
CA GLY A 321 9.75 -7.34 17.12
C GLY A 321 10.51 -6.84 15.90
N TYR A 322 11.41 -7.66 15.40
CA TYR A 322 12.33 -7.32 14.33
C TYR A 322 12.20 -8.29 13.17
N ARG A 323 12.41 -7.79 11.95
CA ARG A 323 12.45 -8.59 10.74
C ARG A 323 13.66 -8.26 9.89
N ASN A 324 14.10 -9.22 9.10
CA ASN A 324 15.12 -8.99 8.08
C ASN A 324 14.82 -9.85 6.86
N THR A 325 15.09 -9.31 5.68
CA THR A 325 14.80 -9.95 4.40
C THR A 325 16.05 -9.93 3.54
N MET A 326 16.47 -11.10 3.09
CA MET A 326 17.53 -11.24 2.09
C MET A 326 16.93 -11.83 0.81
N THR A 327 17.43 -11.38 -0.33
CA THR A 327 17.00 -11.87 -1.65
C THR A 327 18.22 -12.39 -2.40
N MET A 328 18.14 -13.65 -2.82
CA MET A 328 19.16 -14.37 -3.54
C MET A 328 18.71 -14.58 -4.99
N VAL A 329 19.51 -14.14 -5.95
CA VAL A 329 19.15 -14.25 -7.37
C VAL A 329 19.56 -15.63 -7.89
N LEU A 330 18.63 -16.31 -8.56
CA LEU A 330 18.87 -17.61 -9.19
C LEU A 330 18.73 -17.42 -10.69
N THR A 331 19.80 -17.68 -11.43
CA THR A 331 19.80 -17.52 -12.89
C THR A 331 19.73 -18.88 -13.57
N GLY A 332 18.98 -18.95 -14.66
CA GLY A 332 19.07 -20.04 -15.64
C GLY A 332 18.25 -21.28 -15.31
N LEU A 333 18.88 -22.45 -15.36
CA LEU A 333 18.18 -23.75 -15.24
C LEU A 333 18.03 -24.21 -13.77
N ASP A 334 17.14 -25.17 -13.55
CA ASP A 334 16.99 -25.92 -12.29
C ASP A 334 16.76 -25.00 -11.07
N ILE A 335 15.97 -23.94 -11.26
CA ILE A 335 15.72 -22.86 -10.30
C ILE A 335 15.20 -23.39 -8.96
N GLU A 336 14.24 -24.30 -8.99
CA GLU A 336 13.65 -24.91 -7.79
C GLU A 336 14.68 -25.71 -6.99
N ALA A 337 15.55 -26.46 -7.68
CA ALA A 337 16.59 -27.25 -7.03
C ALA A 337 17.67 -26.35 -6.42
N LYS A 338 18.08 -25.27 -7.12
CA LYS A 338 19.00 -24.26 -6.57
C LYS A 338 18.41 -23.58 -5.34
N ALA A 339 17.13 -23.23 -5.38
CA ALA A 339 16.44 -22.60 -4.26
C ALA A 339 16.39 -23.53 -3.04
N ALA A 340 15.97 -24.78 -3.22
CA ALA A 340 15.94 -25.78 -2.14
C ALA A 340 17.33 -26.04 -1.55
N HIS A 341 18.38 -26.10 -2.39
CA HIS A 341 19.75 -26.29 -1.93
C HIS A 341 20.26 -25.10 -1.10
N ALA A 342 20.04 -23.88 -1.60
CA ALA A 342 20.40 -22.66 -0.88
C ALA A 342 19.65 -22.53 0.45
N GLU A 343 18.35 -22.80 0.45
CA GLU A 343 17.51 -22.77 1.64
C GLU A 343 18.01 -23.76 2.70
N SER A 344 18.33 -25.00 2.31
CA SER A 344 18.91 -25.99 3.21
C SER A 344 20.22 -25.49 3.84
N LEU A 345 21.19 -25.06 3.03
CA LEU A 345 22.48 -24.58 3.51
C LEU A 345 22.34 -23.39 4.46
N LEU A 346 21.45 -22.45 4.14
CA LEU A 346 21.24 -21.27 4.97
C LEU A 346 20.73 -21.67 6.36
N PHE A 347 19.72 -22.53 6.43
CA PHE A 347 19.17 -22.95 7.72
C PHE A 347 20.09 -23.90 8.49
N ASP A 348 20.93 -24.68 7.80
CA ASP A 348 22.01 -25.44 8.47
C ASP A 348 23.00 -24.50 9.18
N ILE A 349 23.43 -23.41 8.51
CA ILE A 349 24.33 -22.40 9.11
C ILE A 349 23.65 -21.67 10.28
N LEU A 350 22.37 -21.35 10.14
CA LEU A 350 21.61 -20.60 11.15
C LEU A 350 21.21 -21.44 12.37
N GLY A 351 21.36 -22.77 12.28
CA GLY A 351 21.01 -23.72 13.34
C GLY A 351 19.51 -24.00 13.39
N GLY A 352 18.86 -24.11 12.23
CA GLY A 352 17.46 -24.48 12.09
C GLY A 352 16.50 -23.32 11.85
N ARG A 353 15.32 -23.65 11.32
CA ARG A 353 14.24 -22.69 11.00
C ARG A 353 13.48 -22.30 12.26
N GLU A 354 13.36 -23.24 13.17
CA GLU A 354 12.72 -23.16 14.48
C GLU A 354 13.40 -22.16 15.44
N ARG A 355 14.61 -21.69 15.10
CA ARG A 355 15.29 -20.63 15.85
C ARG A 355 14.57 -19.28 15.72
N PHE A 356 13.81 -19.08 14.64
CA PHE A 356 13.06 -17.86 14.38
C PHE A 356 11.59 -18.04 14.77
N ALA A 357 10.95 -16.97 15.23
CA ALA A 357 9.52 -17.00 15.54
C ALA A 357 8.66 -17.19 14.28
N GLU A 358 9.10 -16.61 13.15
CA GLU A 358 8.45 -16.78 11.85
C GLU A 358 9.51 -16.78 10.74
N THR A 359 9.33 -17.65 9.75
CA THR A 359 10.15 -17.69 8.54
C THR A 359 9.22 -17.75 7.33
N ASP A 360 9.38 -16.82 6.39
CA ASP A 360 8.71 -16.83 5.09
C ASP A 360 9.77 -16.99 3.99
N VAL A 361 9.64 -18.06 3.21
CA VAL A 361 10.51 -18.35 2.06
C VAL A 361 9.67 -18.35 0.81
N ARG A 362 10.03 -17.51 -0.15
CA ARG A 362 9.30 -17.32 -1.40
C ARG A 362 10.24 -17.42 -2.58
N LEU A 363 9.95 -18.36 -3.47
CA LEU A 363 10.54 -18.43 -4.79
C LEU A 363 9.68 -17.63 -5.76
N LEU A 364 10.17 -16.46 -6.18
CA LEU A 364 9.51 -15.57 -7.12
C LEU A 364 9.98 -15.91 -8.55
N ARG A 365 9.08 -16.53 -9.33
CA ARG A 365 9.33 -17.00 -10.69
C ARG A 365 9.09 -15.90 -11.72
N THR A 366 10.06 -15.00 -11.83
CA THR A 366 10.12 -13.97 -12.88
C THR A 366 10.87 -14.45 -14.13
N ASP A 367 11.55 -15.59 -14.04
CA ASP A 367 12.29 -16.20 -15.12
C ASP A 367 11.35 -16.66 -16.25
N ARG A 368 11.80 -16.47 -17.48
CA ARG A 368 11.13 -16.96 -18.69
C ARG A 368 12.05 -17.96 -19.40
N PRO A 369 11.50 -19.05 -19.97
CA PRO A 369 12.25 -19.90 -20.87
C PRO A 369 12.84 -19.10 -22.04
N ASP A 370 14.09 -19.38 -22.42
CA ASP A 370 14.80 -18.75 -23.56
C ASP A 370 14.89 -17.21 -23.51
N ALA A 371 15.01 -16.63 -22.31
CA ALA A 371 15.04 -15.19 -22.13
C ALA A 371 16.16 -14.46 -22.89
N ASP A 372 15.82 -13.30 -23.46
CA ASP A 372 16.68 -12.41 -24.24
C ASP A 372 17.45 -11.38 -23.40
N SER A 373 17.20 -11.30 -22.09
CA SER A 373 17.99 -10.52 -21.13
C SER A 373 18.41 -11.34 -19.91
N ASN A 374 19.44 -10.87 -19.20
CA ASN A 374 19.87 -11.50 -17.96
C ASN A 374 18.74 -11.49 -16.92
N GLU A 375 18.02 -10.38 -16.77
CA GLU A 375 16.93 -10.21 -15.80
C GLU A 375 15.80 -11.20 -16.05
N ALA A 376 15.36 -11.33 -17.31
CA ALA A 376 14.29 -12.24 -17.69
C ALA A 376 14.72 -13.73 -17.60
N ALA A 377 16.02 -14.02 -17.44
CA ALA A 377 16.54 -15.35 -17.15
C ALA A 377 16.66 -15.66 -15.64
N THR A 378 16.19 -14.76 -14.77
CA THR A 378 16.37 -14.87 -13.31
C THR A 378 15.07 -15.00 -12.52
N ALA A 379 15.14 -15.82 -11.48
CA ALA A 379 14.18 -15.88 -10.38
C ALA A 379 14.81 -15.32 -9.09
N GLN A 380 13.99 -15.06 -8.09
CA GLN A 380 14.45 -14.57 -6.78
C GLN A 380 13.99 -15.50 -5.65
N LEU A 381 14.92 -15.99 -4.83
CA LEU A 381 14.59 -16.61 -3.54
C LEU A 381 14.65 -15.52 -2.48
N ARG A 382 13.48 -15.12 -2.00
CA ARG A 382 13.33 -14.14 -0.91
C ARG A 382 13.08 -14.88 0.39
N ILE A 383 13.92 -14.63 1.38
CA ILE A 383 13.82 -15.22 2.72
C ILE A 383 13.66 -14.10 3.72
N THR A 384 12.55 -14.12 4.45
CA THR A 384 12.28 -13.20 5.55
C THR A 384 12.19 -13.96 6.86
N VAL A 385 12.90 -13.48 7.87
CA VAL A 385 12.84 -14.00 9.24
C VAL A 385 12.32 -12.94 10.19
N LYS A 386 11.54 -13.34 11.19
CA LYS A 386 11.07 -12.47 12.28
C LYS A 386 11.37 -13.09 13.64
N ASP A 387 11.76 -12.24 14.60
CA ASP A 387 11.97 -12.62 15.99
C ASP A 387 11.85 -11.37 16.91
N ARG A 388 11.55 -11.58 18.20
CA ARG A 388 11.58 -10.51 19.21
C ARG A 388 13.03 -10.10 19.55
N ASP A 389 14.01 -11.00 19.41
CA ASP A 389 15.43 -10.73 19.61
C ASP A 389 16.09 -10.23 18.31
N PRO A 390 16.49 -8.93 18.23
CA PRO A 390 17.10 -8.36 17.04
C PRO A 390 18.40 -9.06 16.64
N ARG A 391 19.11 -9.67 17.60
CA ARG A 391 20.40 -10.35 17.33
C ARG A 391 20.21 -11.62 16.50
N ARG A 392 19.05 -12.26 16.57
CA ARG A 392 18.74 -13.48 15.81
C ARG A 392 18.48 -13.17 14.35
N VAL A 393 17.73 -12.11 14.07
CA VAL A 393 17.34 -11.70 12.71
C VAL A 393 18.22 -10.62 12.11
N GLY A 394 19.15 -10.07 12.87
CA GLY A 394 20.03 -8.98 12.44
C GLY A 394 21.17 -9.43 11.55
N ARG A 395 22.36 -8.87 11.80
CA ARG A 395 23.54 -9.07 10.95
C ARG A 395 23.94 -10.55 10.81
N ALA A 396 23.70 -11.38 11.82
CA ALA A 396 23.98 -12.81 11.75
C ALA A 396 23.22 -13.52 10.62
N PHE A 397 21.95 -13.19 10.41
CA PHE A 397 21.14 -13.72 9.33
C PHE A 397 21.65 -13.27 7.94
N SER A 398 21.92 -11.96 7.80
CA SER A 398 22.44 -11.42 6.53
C SER A 398 23.83 -11.96 6.20
N ASN A 399 24.69 -12.13 7.21
CA ASN A 399 26.04 -12.68 7.04
C ASN A 399 25.99 -14.16 6.62
N ALA A 400 25.16 -14.98 7.29
CA ALA A 400 24.96 -16.37 6.91
C ALA A 400 24.48 -16.48 5.45
N THR A 401 23.59 -15.58 5.01
CA THR A 401 23.16 -15.52 3.60
C THR A 401 24.32 -15.18 2.65
N MET A 402 25.28 -14.35 3.06
CA MET A 402 26.47 -14.05 2.26
C MET A 402 27.50 -15.18 2.24
N GLU A 403 27.58 -16.00 3.29
CA GLU A 403 28.45 -17.18 3.30
C GLU A 403 28.10 -18.16 2.16
N LEU A 404 26.82 -18.18 1.74
CA LEU A 404 26.36 -18.97 0.60
C LEU A 404 26.88 -18.45 -0.75
N ALA A 405 27.36 -17.21 -0.84
CA ALA A 405 27.67 -16.58 -2.13
C ALA A 405 28.74 -17.32 -2.94
N LEU A 406 29.62 -18.03 -2.27
CA LEU A 406 30.67 -18.84 -2.89
C LEU A 406 30.49 -20.35 -2.65
N ALA A 407 29.49 -20.75 -1.86
CA ALA A 407 29.35 -22.11 -1.33
C ALA A 407 28.03 -22.81 -1.70
N SER A 408 27.08 -22.12 -2.35
CA SER A 408 25.74 -22.66 -2.62
C SER A 408 25.54 -23.10 -4.08
N TYR A 409 25.24 -22.17 -4.99
CA TYR A 409 24.93 -22.46 -6.39
C TYR A 409 25.65 -21.55 -7.36
N ALA A 410 25.74 -22.00 -8.62
CA ALA A 410 26.33 -21.22 -9.70
C ALA A 410 25.47 -19.99 -10.03
N GLY A 411 26.11 -18.83 -10.06
CA GLY A 411 25.45 -17.58 -10.42
C GLY A 411 24.72 -16.86 -9.29
N PHE A 412 25.05 -17.17 -8.03
CA PHE A 412 24.60 -16.37 -6.90
C PHE A 412 25.12 -14.93 -7.00
N PHE A 413 24.21 -13.98 -6.86
CA PHE A 413 24.46 -12.61 -6.43
C PHE A 413 23.22 -12.07 -5.69
N PRO A 414 23.38 -11.14 -4.73
CA PRO A 414 22.25 -10.53 -4.02
C PRO A 414 21.71 -9.29 -4.75
N THR A 415 20.47 -8.91 -4.46
CA THR A 415 19.88 -7.65 -4.97
C THR A 415 20.22 -6.43 -4.11
N SER A 416 20.79 -6.64 -2.92
CA SER A 416 21.19 -5.58 -2.00
C SER A 416 22.37 -6.03 -1.13
N PRO A 417 23.17 -5.09 -0.60
CA PRO A 417 24.14 -5.41 0.45
C PRO A 417 23.45 -6.02 1.69
N PRO A 418 24.18 -6.75 2.53
CA PRO A 418 23.68 -7.22 3.83
C PRO A 418 23.09 -6.06 4.64
N THR A 419 21.85 -6.20 5.09
CA THR A 419 21.18 -5.22 5.95
C THR A 419 21.15 -5.68 7.40
N GLY A 420 20.90 -4.76 8.33
CA GLY A 420 20.46 -5.12 9.68
C GLY A 420 18.96 -5.39 9.71
N GLU A 421 18.48 -5.81 10.87
CA GLU A 421 17.06 -5.95 11.14
C GLU A 421 16.33 -4.60 11.19
N THR A 422 15.03 -4.63 10.93
CA THR A 422 14.14 -3.48 11.07
C THR A 422 12.99 -3.84 12.02
N ALA A 423 12.66 -2.93 12.93
CA ALA A 423 11.49 -3.10 13.79
C ALA A 423 10.19 -2.96 12.99
N TYR A 424 9.24 -3.86 13.20
CA TYR A 424 7.91 -3.79 12.59
C TYR A 424 6.83 -3.61 13.66
N GLY A 425 5.77 -2.89 13.32
CA GLY A 425 4.57 -2.84 14.16
C GLY A 425 3.56 -3.88 13.74
N VAL A 426 2.70 -4.24 14.67
CA VAL A 426 1.55 -5.10 14.47
C VAL A 426 0.31 -4.27 14.72
N TYR A 427 -0.60 -4.34 13.76
CA TYR A 427 -1.95 -3.82 13.87
C TYR A 427 -2.84 -4.87 14.55
N TRP A 428 -3.59 -4.45 15.55
CA TRP A 428 -4.56 -5.27 16.28
C TRP A 428 -5.93 -4.60 16.23
N PRO A 429 -6.85 -5.09 15.39
CA PRO A 429 -8.24 -4.63 15.38
C PRO A 429 -8.99 -5.21 16.58
N ALA A 430 -9.72 -4.36 17.31
CA ALA A 430 -10.62 -4.79 18.37
C ALA A 430 -11.94 -4.04 18.31
N LEU A 431 -12.90 -4.44 19.14
CA LEU A 431 -14.14 -3.72 19.38
C LEU A 431 -14.22 -3.27 20.83
N VAL A 432 -14.81 -2.09 21.05
CA VAL A 432 -15.16 -1.56 22.37
C VAL A 432 -16.64 -1.18 22.37
N PRO A 433 -17.42 -1.42 23.44
CA PRO A 433 -18.77 -0.88 23.56
C PRO A 433 -18.75 0.64 23.39
N ALA A 434 -19.62 1.20 22.55
CA ALA A 434 -19.62 2.63 22.26
C ALA A 434 -19.76 3.47 23.56
N GLY A 435 -20.64 3.05 24.47
CA GLY A 435 -20.86 3.69 25.77
C GLY A 435 -19.65 3.67 26.72
N ALA A 436 -18.58 2.92 26.45
CA ALA A 436 -17.34 2.94 27.23
C ALA A 436 -16.36 4.04 26.77
N VAL A 437 -16.62 4.65 25.60
CA VAL A 437 -15.80 5.71 24.99
C VAL A 437 -16.52 7.04 25.17
N VAL A 438 -15.85 8.05 25.73
CA VAL A 438 -16.42 9.39 25.91
C VAL A 438 -15.85 10.28 24.81
N GLN A 439 -16.67 10.63 23.81
CA GLN A 439 -16.30 11.60 22.79
C GLN A 439 -16.53 13.02 23.29
N SER A 440 -15.60 13.94 23.01
CA SER A 440 -15.79 15.36 23.31
C SER A 440 -15.21 16.25 22.23
N VAL A 441 -15.68 17.49 22.18
CA VAL A 441 -15.18 18.54 21.27
C VAL A 441 -14.76 19.73 22.11
N VAL A 442 -13.58 20.27 21.85
CA VAL A 442 -13.16 21.57 22.34
C VAL A 442 -13.53 22.61 21.29
N LEU A 443 -14.44 23.50 21.64
CA LEU A 443 -14.99 24.53 20.77
C LEU A 443 -14.00 25.69 20.57
N PRO A 444 -14.24 26.61 19.59
CA PRO A 444 -13.34 27.73 19.33
C PRO A 444 -13.12 28.68 20.51
N ASP A 445 -14.06 28.75 21.45
CA ASP A 445 -13.96 29.54 22.69
C ASP A 445 -13.27 28.78 23.84
N GLY A 446 -12.85 27.53 23.61
CA GLY A 446 -12.22 26.65 24.59
C GLY A 446 -13.21 25.84 25.45
N ALA A 447 -14.52 26.02 25.29
CA ALA A 447 -15.50 25.20 25.99
C ALA A 447 -15.40 23.74 25.53
N ARG A 448 -15.49 22.80 26.47
CA ARG A 448 -15.52 21.37 26.18
C ARG A 448 -16.95 20.87 26.24
N VAL A 449 -17.40 20.23 25.17
CA VAL A 449 -18.74 19.64 25.05
C VAL A 449 -18.59 18.14 24.86
N GLU A 450 -19.28 17.37 25.70
CA GLU A 450 -19.40 15.92 25.52
C GLU A 450 -20.39 15.64 24.38
N VAL A 451 -20.02 14.71 23.49
CA VAL A 451 -20.83 14.32 22.34
C VAL A 451 -21.31 12.90 22.58
N PRO A 452 -22.62 12.67 22.78
CA PRO A 452 -23.12 11.32 22.99
C PRO A 452 -22.89 10.46 21.74
N HIS A 453 -22.87 9.14 21.88
CA HIS A 453 -22.93 8.21 20.74
C HIS A 453 -24.36 8.09 20.20
N THR A 454 -24.50 7.66 18.95
CA THR A 454 -25.79 7.33 18.37
C THR A 454 -26.33 6.04 18.99
N GLU A 455 -27.59 6.03 19.44
CA GLU A 455 -28.17 4.84 20.08
C GLU A 455 -28.34 3.68 19.07
N ALA A 456 -27.95 2.47 19.49
CA ALA A 456 -28.13 1.26 18.70
C ALA A 456 -29.57 0.73 18.82
N ALA A 457 -30.13 0.24 17.71
CA ALA A 457 -31.43 -0.46 17.65
C ALA A 457 -31.36 -1.65 16.66
N ALA A 458 -32.30 -2.60 16.75
CA ALA A 458 -32.26 -3.84 15.96
C ALA A 458 -32.48 -3.60 14.45
N ALA A 459 -31.63 -4.21 13.61
CA ALA A 459 -31.69 -4.15 12.15
C ALA A 459 -32.69 -5.16 11.54
N ALA A 460 -33.19 -4.87 10.33
CA ALA A 460 -34.10 -5.73 9.55
C ALA A 460 -33.38 -6.37 8.32
N GLN A 461 -33.75 -7.59 7.91
CA GLN A 461 -33.11 -8.33 6.79
C GLN A 461 -33.65 -7.92 5.39
N LEU A 462 -32.79 -7.97 4.35
CA LEU A 462 -33.07 -7.68 2.92
C LEU A 462 -32.31 -8.69 2.00
N GLU A 463 -32.87 -9.12 0.85
CA GLU A 463 -32.32 -10.14 -0.11
C GLU A 463 -32.08 -9.61 -1.56
N LEU A 464 -31.06 -10.13 -2.31
CA LEU A 464 -30.67 -9.76 -3.73
C LEU A 464 -30.06 -10.92 -4.58
N ASP A 465 -30.00 -10.81 -5.94
CA ASP A 465 -29.76 -11.88 -6.99
C ASP A 465 -28.49 -11.71 -7.90
N HIS A 466 -27.89 -12.80 -8.45
CA HIS A 466 -26.56 -12.85 -9.14
C HIS A 466 -26.45 -13.86 -10.36
N GLY A 467 -25.98 -13.45 -11.56
CA GLY A 467 -25.97 -14.25 -12.82
C GLY A 467 -24.64 -14.98 -13.26
N PRO A 468 -24.58 -15.69 -14.43
CA PRO A 468 -23.49 -16.66 -14.76
C PRO A 468 -22.53 -16.32 -15.96
N ALA A 469 -21.41 -17.08 -16.11
CA ALA A 469 -20.28 -16.83 -17.06
C ALA A 469 -19.73 -18.07 -17.87
N PRO A 470 -18.91 -17.92 -18.97
CA PRO A 470 -18.44 -19.02 -19.85
C PRO A 470 -16.89 -19.13 -20.15
N ALA A 471 -16.45 -20.12 -20.95
CA ALA A 471 -15.03 -20.58 -21.11
C ALA A 471 -14.52 -21.00 -22.55
N PRO A 472 -13.18 -21.21 -22.80
CA PRO A 472 -12.52 -21.46 -24.13
C PRO A 472 -11.48 -22.65 -24.22
N VAL A 473 -10.75 -22.88 -25.37
CA VAL A 473 -9.72 -23.97 -25.64
C VAL A 473 -8.59 -23.63 -26.70
N ALA A 474 -7.47 -24.43 -26.83
CA ALA A 474 -6.12 -24.21 -27.51
C ALA A 474 -5.48 -25.38 -28.42
N ASP A 475 -4.16 -25.29 -28.85
CA ASP A 475 -3.34 -25.91 -30.02
C ASP A 475 -1.98 -26.75 -29.81
N GLY A 476 -1.08 -27.08 -30.85
CA GLY A 476 0.26 -27.87 -30.88
C GLY A 476 1.35 -27.83 -32.10
N PRO A 477 2.52 -28.63 -32.22
CA PRO A 477 4.02 -28.25 -32.10
C PRO A 477 5.26 -28.84 -32.97
N ALA A 478 6.57 -28.54 -32.58
CA ALA A 478 7.98 -29.11 -32.85
C ALA A 478 9.01 -28.94 -31.63
N LEU A 479 10.25 -29.54 -31.56
CA LEU A 479 11.13 -29.63 -30.32
C LEU A 479 12.36 -28.70 -30.20
N ARG A 480 12.45 -27.94 -29.10
CA ARG A 480 13.52 -26.97 -28.78
C ARG A 480 14.02 -27.18 -27.34
N VAL A 481 15.34 -27.14 -27.07
CA VAL A 481 15.91 -27.44 -25.72
C VAL A 481 16.99 -26.45 -25.22
N PRO A 482 17.16 -26.26 -23.90
CA PRO A 482 18.21 -25.39 -23.35
C PRO A 482 19.65 -25.90 -23.51
N LEU A 483 20.59 -24.99 -23.80
CA LEU A 483 22.02 -25.28 -23.99
C LEU A 483 22.67 -25.96 -22.78
N GLY A 484 22.26 -25.59 -21.57
CA GLY A 484 22.76 -26.11 -20.31
C GLY A 484 22.46 -27.58 -20.03
N ARG A 485 21.71 -28.24 -20.93
CA ARG A 485 21.54 -29.71 -20.92
C ARG A 485 22.76 -30.46 -21.46
N ILE A 486 23.64 -29.80 -22.23
CA ILE A 486 24.82 -30.43 -22.83
C ILE A 486 26.15 -29.79 -22.39
N CYS A 487 26.10 -28.69 -21.63
CA CYS A 487 27.28 -28.02 -21.09
C CYS A 487 27.08 -27.45 -19.68
N GLY A 488 28.17 -27.41 -18.92
CA GLY A 488 28.30 -26.55 -17.74
C GLY A 488 28.88 -25.19 -18.11
N ALA A 489 28.62 -24.19 -17.26
CA ALA A 489 29.16 -22.84 -17.43
C ALA A 489 29.44 -22.18 -16.08
N ARG A 490 30.40 -21.25 -16.08
CA ARG A 490 30.70 -20.39 -14.93
C ARG A 490 31.14 -19.03 -15.45
N SER A 491 30.73 -17.98 -14.76
CA SER A 491 31.09 -16.61 -15.13
C SER A 491 31.42 -15.74 -13.94
N GLY A 492 32.05 -14.62 -14.22
CA GLY A 492 32.42 -13.61 -13.24
C GLY A 492 33.13 -12.43 -13.88
N ASP A 493 33.36 -11.40 -13.09
CA ASP A 493 34.01 -10.16 -13.52
C ASP A 493 35.53 -10.33 -13.71
N LYS A 494 36.09 -9.49 -14.58
CA LYS A 494 37.53 -9.28 -14.75
C LYS A 494 37.78 -7.79 -15.01
N GLY A 495 37.65 -6.99 -13.95
CA GLY A 495 37.58 -5.53 -14.06
C GLY A 495 36.29 -5.13 -14.76
N GLY A 496 36.37 -4.27 -15.78
CA GLY A 496 35.22 -3.90 -16.63
C GLY A 496 34.72 -4.99 -17.58
N ASN A 497 35.37 -6.14 -17.65
CA ASN A 497 35.04 -7.23 -18.56
C ASN A 497 34.27 -8.35 -17.84
N ALA A 498 33.55 -9.17 -18.59
CA ALA A 498 32.95 -10.40 -18.08
C ALA A 498 33.63 -11.64 -18.69
N ASN A 499 33.88 -12.64 -17.86
CA ASN A 499 34.38 -13.94 -18.28
C ASN A 499 33.27 -14.99 -18.27
N ILE A 500 33.22 -15.85 -19.28
CA ILE A 500 32.32 -17.01 -19.34
C ILE A 500 33.13 -18.25 -19.76
N GLY A 501 33.32 -19.20 -18.86
CA GLY A 501 33.84 -20.52 -19.17
C GLY A 501 32.69 -21.49 -19.43
N VAL A 502 32.75 -22.25 -20.52
CA VAL A 502 31.76 -23.27 -20.91
C VAL A 502 32.49 -24.59 -21.14
N TRP A 503 32.02 -25.69 -20.55
CA TRP A 503 32.64 -27.01 -20.74
C TRP A 503 31.61 -28.09 -21.09
N ALA A 504 32.03 -29.01 -21.94
CA ALA A 504 31.19 -30.11 -22.40
C ALA A 504 31.28 -31.32 -21.46
N VAL A 505 30.16 -32.01 -21.26
CA VAL A 505 30.10 -33.25 -20.46
C VAL A 505 30.46 -34.52 -21.25
N SER A 506 30.41 -34.47 -22.59
CA SER A 506 30.72 -35.60 -23.47
C SER A 506 31.61 -35.20 -24.64
N GLY A 507 32.18 -36.17 -25.34
CA GLY A 507 32.96 -35.93 -26.56
C GLY A 507 32.11 -35.37 -27.71
N ALA A 508 30.87 -35.84 -27.84
CA ALA A 508 29.91 -35.36 -28.85
C ALA A 508 29.48 -33.91 -28.56
N ALA A 509 29.13 -33.60 -27.31
CA ALA A 509 28.83 -32.22 -26.90
C ALA A 509 30.05 -31.30 -27.08
N TRP A 510 31.27 -31.79 -26.84
CA TRP A 510 32.50 -31.01 -27.08
C TRP A 510 32.69 -30.67 -28.56
N ALA A 511 32.53 -31.66 -29.45
CA ALA A 511 32.63 -31.43 -30.88
C ALA A 511 31.59 -30.40 -31.36
N TRP A 512 30.34 -30.55 -30.91
CA TRP A 512 29.25 -29.62 -31.22
C TRP A 512 29.50 -28.22 -30.67
N LEU A 513 29.85 -28.08 -29.38
CA LEU A 513 30.10 -26.77 -28.75
C LEU A 513 31.28 -26.05 -29.38
N ARG A 514 32.38 -26.77 -29.68
CA ARG A 514 33.56 -26.17 -30.32
C ARG A 514 33.19 -25.58 -31.69
N GLU A 515 32.33 -26.24 -32.45
CA GLU A 515 31.91 -25.79 -33.77
C GLU A 515 30.84 -24.70 -33.71
N GLN A 516 29.80 -24.90 -32.90
CA GLN A 516 28.58 -24.09 -32.92
C GLN A 516 28.64 -22.87 -32.00
N LEU A 517 29.35 -22.94 -30.86
CA LEU A 517 29.46 -21.82 -29.93
C LEU A 517 30.65 -20.92 -30.31
N THR A 518 30.46 -20.13 -31.35
CA THR A 518 31.40 -19.10 -31.82
C THR A 518 31.25 -17.80 -31.01
N ALA A 519 32.15 -16.83 -31.23
CA ALA A 519 32.00 -15.49 -30.63
C ALA A 519 30.71 -14.80 -31.11
N ASP A 520 30.35 -14.94 -32.38
CA ASP A 520 29.11 -14.39 -32.94
C ASP A 520 27.89 -15.10 -32.37
N ARG A 521 27.93 -16.43 -32.25
CA ARG A 521 26.85 -17.19 -31.63
C ARG A 521 26.65 -16.81 -30.16
N LEU A 522 27.73 -16.52 -29.43
CA LEU A 522 27.63 -16.03 -28.05
C LEU A 522 26.89 -14.68 -28.00
N ARG A 523 27.15 -13.76 -28.94
CA ARG A 523 26.45 -12.47 -29.02
C ARG A 523 24.97 -12.62 -29.34
N GLU A 524 24.62 -13.59 -30.19
CA GLU A 524 23.22 -13.92 -30.47
C GLU A 524 22.51 -14.47 -29.24
N LEU A 525 23.19 -15.34 -28.48
CA LEU A 525 22.62 -15.97 -27.28
C LEU A 525 22.57 -15.00 -26.08
N LEU A 526 23.47 -14.02 -26.04
CA LEU A 526 23.54 -12.96 -25.02
C LEU A 526 23.44 -11.59 -25.70
N PRO A 527 22.24 -11.11 -26.03
CA PRO A 527 22.03 -9.86 -26.78
C PRO A 527 22.73 -8.63 -26.19
N GLU A 528 22.93 -8.60 -24.86
CA GLU A 528 23.69 -7.56 -24.17
C GLU A 528 25.18 -7.47 -24.59
N ALA A 529 25.72 -8.52 -25.24
CA ALA A 529 27.05 -8.55 -25.81
C ALA A 529 27.11 -8.19 -27.31
N ALA A 530 25.98 -7.89 -27.96
CA ALA A 530 25.88 -7.72 -29.42
C ALA A 530 26.86 -6.67 -29.98
N GLY A 531 27.07 -5.56 -29.27
CA GLY A 531 27.98 -4.48 -29.66
C GLY A 531 29.41 -4.61 -29.12
N LEU A 532 29.74 -5.69 -28.40
CA LEU A 532 30.98 -5.81 -27.63
C LEU A 532 32.01 -6.75 -28.29
N GLU A 533 33.29 -6.50 -28.02
CA GLU A 533 34.36 -7.41 -28.40
C GLU A 533 34.24 -8.69 -27.55
N VAL A 534 34.15 -9.85 -28.22
CA VAL A 534 34.10 -11.16 -27.58
C VAL A 534 35.33 -11.95 -27.99
N ARG A 535 36.23 -12.22 -27.04
CA ARG A 535 37.43 -13.03 -27.26
C ARG A 535 37.16 -14.49 -26.87
N ARG A 536 37.35 -15.42 -27.80
CA ARG A 536 37.14 -16.87 -27.60
C ARG A 536 38.49 -17.58 -27.52
N TYR A 537 38.68 -18.41 -26.48
CA TYR A 537 39.87 -19.21 -26.25
C TYR A 537 39.48 -20.69 -26.09
N GLU A 538 40.10 -21.58 -26.85
CA GLU A 538 39.82 -23.02 -26.75
C GLU A 538 40.73 -23.70 -25.73
N LEU A 539 40.14 -24.57 -24.91
CA LEU A 539 40.82 -25.36 -23.88
C LEU A 539 40.55 -26.86 -24.13
N PRO A 540 41.10 -27.45 -25.21
CA PRO A 540 40.67 -28.75 -25.72
C PRO A 540 40.95 -29.92 -24.75
N ARG A 541 42.01 -29.82 -23.92
CA ARG A 541 42.35 -30.87 -22.95
C ARG A 541 41.34 -31.00 -21.81
N VAL A 542 40.52 -29.98 -21.59
CA VAL A 542 39.43 -29.98 -20.60
C VAL A 542 38.05 -29.78 -21.27
N ARG A 543 37.99 -29.93 -22.61
CA ARG A 543 36.77 -29.80 -23.41
C ARG A 543 35.98 -28.52 -23.12
N ALA A 544 36.69 -27.39 -23.03
CA ALA A 544 36.09 -26.12 -22.66
C ALA A 544 36.40 -24.99 -23.66
N LEU A 545 35.51 -24.00 -23.66
CA LEU A 545 35.67 -22.70 -24.31
C LEU A 545 35.67 -21.63 -23.23
N ASN A 546 36.55 -20.65 -23.36
CA ASN A 546 36.58 -19.48 -22.49
C ASN A 546 36.30 -18.22 -23.31
N PHE A 547 35.31 -17.46 -22.89
CA PHE A 547 34.94 -16.18 -23.49
C PHE A 547 35.30 -15.03 -22.56
N VAL A 548 35.77 -13.93 -23.15
CA VAL A 548 35.91 -12.64 -22.46
C VAL A 548 35.13 -11.61 -23.25
N VAL A 549 34.06 -11.08 -22.65
CA VAL A 549 33.24 -10.00 -23.20
C VAL A 549 33.81 -8.68 -22.68
N VAL A 550 34.43 -7.91 -23.56
CA VAL A 550 35.16 -6.69 -23.20
C VAL A 550 34.18 -5.55 -22.94
N GLY A 551 34.29 -4.90 -21.79
CA GLY A 551 33.49 -3.72 -21.43
C GLY A 551 32.05 -4.00 -20.99
N LEU A 552 31.65 -5.27 -20.82
CA LEU A 552 30.28 -5.61 -20.41
C LEU A 552 29.90 -4.96 -19.07
N LEU A 553 30.84 -4.78 -18.15
CA LEU A 553 30.63 -4.23 -16.81
C LEU A 553 31.07 -2.75 -16.67
N GLY A 554 31.30 -2.03 -17.78
CA GLY A 554 31.75 -0.64 -17.75
C GLY A 554 33.14 -0.48 -17.13
N GLU A 555 33.29 0.39 -16.12
CA GLU A 555 34.57 0.60 -15.42
C GLU A 555 34.80 -0.40 -14.25
N GLY A 556 33.89 -1.37 -14.06
CA GLY A 556 33.99 -2.43 -13.05
C GLY A 556 32.78 -2.48 -12.10
N VAL A 557 32.79 -3.45 -11.18
CA VAL A 557 31.65 -3.79 -10.31
C VAL A 557 31.05 -2.58 -9.57
N ALA A 558 31.90 -1.68 -9.05
CA ALA A 558 31.46 -0.54 -8.24
C ALA A 558 30.75 0.57 -9.05
N SER A 559 31.00 0.67 -10.36
CA SER A 559 30.36 1.66 -11.25
C SER A 559 29.34 1.05 -12.20
N SER A 560 29.20 -0.28 -12.21
CA SER A 560 28.27 -1.01 -13.06
C SER A 560 26.82 -0.79 -12.61
N THR A 561 25.97 -0.39 -13.56
CA THR A 561 24.52 -0.25 -13.36
C THR A 561 23.74 -1.50 -13.79
N ARG A 562 24.44 -2.60 -14.11
CA ARG A 562 23.82 -3.85 -14.53
C ARG A 562 23.11 -4.53 -13.37
N PHE A 563 22.07 -5.29 -13.71
CA PHE A 563 21.38 -6.15 -12.76
C PHE A 563 22.30 -7.17 -12.09
N ASP A 564 23.21 -7.77 -12.87
CA ASP A 564 24.31 -8.60 -12.38
C ASP A 564 25.64 -7.84 -12.53
N PRO A 565 26.03 -7.01 -11.53
CA PRO A 565 27.21 -6.16 -11.63
C PRO A 565 28.53 -6.94 -11.60
N GLN A 566 28.49 -8.23 -11.25
CA GLN A 566 29.65 -9.12 -11.17
C GLN A 566 29.68 -10.18 -12.28
N ALA A 567 28.70 -10.18 -13.20
CA ALA A 567 28.51 -11.21 -14.22
C ALA A 567 28.49 -12.66 -13.64
N LYS A 568 28.03 -12.85 -12.40
CA LYS A 568 27.97 -14.18 -11.75
C LYS A 568 26.96 -15.09 -12.44
N GLY A 569 25.79 -14.58 -12.78
CA GLY A 569 24.69 -15.30 -13.43
C GLY A 569 24.85 -15.46 -14.94
N LEU A 570 25.76 -14.72 -15.59
CA LEU A 570 25.91 -14.68 -17.05
C LEU A 570 26.10 -16.05 -17.72
N GLY A 571 26.88 -16.95 -17.10
CA GLY A 571 27.08 -18.32 -17.59
C GLY A 571 25.83 -19.18 -17.47
N GLU A 572 25.03 -18.98 -16.41
CA GLU A 572 23.76 -19.66 -16.25
C GLU A 572 22.68 -19.12 -17.19
N TRP A 573 22.71 -17.82 -17.51
CA TRP A 573 21.87 -17.24 -18.54
C TRP A 573 22.20 -17.83 -19.92
N LEU A 574 23.49 -17.94 -20.27
CA LEU A 574 23.91 -18.64 -21.49
C LEU A 574 23.38 -20.08 -21.53
N ARG A 575 23.44 -20.79 -20.40
CA ARG A 575 22.92 -22.17 -20.29
C ARG A 575 21.40 -22.27 -20.44
N SER A 576 20.63 -21.23 -20.10
CA SER A 576 19.17 -21.29 -20.24
C SER A 576 18.68 -20.99 -21.65
N ARG A 577 19.53 -20.43 -22.52
CA ARG A 577 19.17 -20.17 -23.92
C ARG A 577 18.84 -21.45 -24.66
N VAL A 578 17.77 -21.39 -25.45
CA VAL A 578 17.27 -22.54 -26.18
C VAL A 578 17.92 -22.59 -27.56
N VAL A 579 18.46 -23.76 -27.87
CA VAL A 579 19.14 -24.04 -29.12
C VAL A 579 18.49 -25.24 -29.79
N GLU A 580 18.53 -25.27 -31.11
CA GLU A 580 18.12 -26.45 -31.85
C GLU A 580 19.25 -27.47 -31.79
N VAL A 581 18.94 -28.60 -31.16
CA VAL A 581 19.90 -29.65 -30.88
C VAL A 581 19.40 -30.94 -31.52
N PRO A 582 20.19 -31.57 -32.40
CA PRO A 582 19.88 -32.90 -32.90
C PRO A 582 19.76 -33.87 -31.73
N GLY A 583 18.76 -34.76 -31.75
CA GLY A 583 18.55 -35.73 -30.65
C GLY A 583 19.79 -36.54 -30.27
N ALA A 584 20.70 -36.81 -31.22
CA ALA A 584 21.96 -37.52 -31.00
C ALA A 584 22.99 -36.78 -30.11
N VAL A 585 22.80 -35.48 -29.87
CA VAL A 585 23.65 -34.65 -29.00
C VAL A 585 23.13 -34.65 -27.54
N LEU A 586 21.86 -35.02 -27.33
CA LEU A 586 21.23 -35.13 -26.01
C LEU A 586 21.41 -36.50 -25.34
N ALA A 587 22.02 -37.47 -26.04
CA ALA A 587 22.16 -38.88 -25.64
C ALA A 587 23.40 -39.16 -24.78
#